data_AF-A0A016QRV7-F1
#
_entry.id   AF-A0A016QRV7-F1
#
_cell.length_a   1.000
_cell.length_b   1.000
_cell.length_c   1.000
_cell.angle_alpha   90.00
_cell.angle_beta   90.00
_cell.angle_gamma   90.00
#
_symmetry.space_group_name_H-M   'P 1'
#
loop_
_entity.id
_entity.type
_entity.pdbx_description
1 polymer ?
#
loop_
_entity_poly.entity_id
_entity_poly.type
_entity_poly.pdbx_seq_one_letter_code
_entity_poly.pdbx_strand_id
1 'polypeptide(L)'
;MTLEEQVSLLAGADSWRTVPIPRLKIPSPKMTDGPAGARGGGALVGGRRTAAFPVGIALGATWNAELLHDIGVHLAREARDKGAGVLLAPTLNLFRSSLNGRNFESYSEDPSLTGTLGTASVQGLQSGGVAATVKHFVGNESEYQRNTISSDIPERALRELYLWPFEMKVRQGGPGPS
;
A
#
# COMPACT_ATOMS: atom_id res chain seq x y z
N MET A 1 19.99 18.79 11.93
CA MET A 1 20.28 17.35 11.79
C MET A 1 21.71 17.22 11.28
N THR A 2 22.52 16.29 11.78
CA THR A 2 23.86 16.02 11.23
C THR A 2 23.75 15.20 9.94
N LEU A 3 24.86 15.08 9.20
CA LEU A 3 24.88 14.25 7.98
C LEU A 3 24.61 12.78 8.29
N GLU A 4 25.19 12.27 9.38
CA GLU A 4 24.99 10.89 9.84
C GLU A 4 23.53 10.64 10.20
N GLU A 5 22.90 11.58 10.91
CA GLU A 5 21.47 11.52 11.23
C GLU A 5 20.63 11.52 9.93
N GLN A 6 20.96 12.36 8.94
CA GLN A 6 20.28 12.38 7.63
C GLN A 6 20.42 11.07 6.86
N VAL A 7 21.65 10.53 6.78
CA VAL A 7 21.93 9.25 6.11
C VAL A 7 21.19 8.10 6.78
N SER A 8 21.12 8.10 8.11
CA SER A 8 20.42 7.06 8.86
C SER A 8 18.92 6.98 8.55
N LEU A 9 18.29 8.09 8.19
CA LEU A 9 16.86 8.14 7.85
C LEU A 9 16.54 7.56 6.45
N LEU A 10 17.54 7.26 5.63
CA LEU A 10 17.37 6.68 4.28
C LEU A 10 17.15 5.16 4.30
N ALA A 11 17.23 4.52 5.47
CA ALA A 11 17.01 3.09 5.66
C ALA A 11 16.09 2.81 6.85
N GLY A 12 15.53 1.59 6.89
CA GLY A 12 14.84 1.10 8.07
C GLY A 12 15.82 0.81 9.20
N ALA A 13 15.42 1.07 10.45
CA ALA A 13 16.12 0.57 11.63
C ALA A 13 15.97 -0.95 11.76
N ASP A 14 14.80 -1.44 11.37
CA ASP A 14 14.48 -2.86 11.23
C ASP A 14 13.53 -3.03 10.03
N SER A 15 13.05 -4.25 9.77
CA SER A 15 12.15 -4.54 8.64
C SER A 15 10.79 -3.82 8.69
N TRP A 16 10.43 -3.21 9.81
CA TRP A 16 9.13 -2.62 10.09
C TRP A 16 9.20 -1.19 10.66
N ARG A 17 10.38 -0.62 10.87
CA ARG A 17 10.54 0.67 11.57
C ARG A 17 11.62 1.53 10.93
N THR A 18 11.41 2.85 10.98
CA THR A 18 12.43 3.83 10.60
C THR A 18 13.43 4.10 11.74
N VAL A 19 14.55 4.74 11.44
CA VAL A 19 15.53 5.15 12.47
C VAL A 19 14.99 6.33 13.31
N PRO A 20 14.97 6.24 14.65
CA PRO A 20 14.64 7.38 15.51
C PRO A 20 15.82 8.34 15.66
N ILE A 21 15.54 9.65 15.84
CA ILE A 21 16.54 10.65 16.22
C ILE A 21 16.07 11.36 17.51
N PRO A 22 16.34 10.78 18.70
CA PRO A 22 15.77 11.26 19.97
C PRO A 22 16.11 12.72 20.30
N ARG A 23 17.34 13.15 20.01
CA ARG A 23 17.81 14.53 20.25
C ARG A 23 16.97 15.58 19.49
N LEU A 24 16.40 15.20 18.34
CA LEU A 24 15.52 16.04 17.52
C LEU A 24 14.03 15.72 17.71
N LYS A 25 13.69 14.81 18.65
CA LYS A 25 12.31 14.32 18.87
C LYS A 25 11.69 13.68 17.62
N ILE A 26 12.50 13.09 16.74
CA ILE A 26 12.00 12.34 15.58
C ILE A 26 11.70 10.90 16.02
N PRO A 27 10.44 10.44 15.93
CA PRO A 27 10.05 9.10 16.36
C PRO A 27 10.50 8.02 15.36
N SER A 28 10.22 6.76 15.70
CA SER A 28 10.41 5.60 14.83
C SER A 28 9.04 5.03 14.40
N PRO A 29 8.38 5.63 13.39
CA PRO A 29 7.15 5.08 12.81
C PRO A 29 7.30 3.59 12.47
N LYS A 30 6.32 2.81 12.94
CA LYS A 30 6.18 1.41 12.56
C LYS A 30 5.25 1.29 11.35
N MET A 31 5.67 0.50 10.38
CA MET A 31 4.88 0.06 9.25
C MET A 31 4.45 -1.40 9.41
N THR A 32 3.43 -1.80 8.67
CA THR A 32 2.98 -3.19 8.63
C THR A 32 2.36 -3.54 7.28
N ASP A 33 2.52 -4.80 6.87
CA ASP A 33 1.79 -5.29 5.70
C ASP A 33 0.29 -5.17 5.89
N GLY A 34 -0.34 -4.66 4.83
CA GLY A 34 -1.51 -5.27 4.21
C GLY A 34 -1.15 -5.84 2.82
N PRO A 35 -2.11 -6.14 1.93
CA PRO A 35 -3.34 -5.36 1.72
C PRO A 35 -4.66 -5.95 2.27
N ALA A 36 -4.71 -7.25 2.60
CA ALA A 36 -5.94 -7.91 3.05
C ALA A 36 -6.11 -7.96 4.59
N GLY A 37 -5.49 -7.01 5.30
CA GLY A 37 -5.46 -6.96 6.77
C GLY A 37 -4.11 -6.48 7.30
N ALA A 38 -4.08 -5.78 8.43
CA ALA A 38 -2.84 -5.31 9.02
C ALA A 38 -2.14 -6.47 9.77
N ARG A 39 -1.10 -7.10 9.20
CA ARG A 39 -0.50 -8.31 9.79
C ARG A 39 0.20 -8.06 11.13
N GLY A 40 0.74 -6.87 11.32
CA GLY A 40 1.74 -6.56 12.35
C GLY A 40 3.18 -6.82 11.88
N GLY A 41 4.11 -6.70 12.83
CA GLY A 41 5.51 -7.09 12.66
C GLY A 41 5.82 -8.34 13.49
N GLY A 42 7.04 -8.86 13.38
CA GLY A 42 7.48 -10.07 14.09
C GLY A 42 7.44 -11.32 13.22
N ALA A 43 7.45 -12.49 13.86
CA ALA A 43 7.46 -13.78 13.16
C ALA A 43 6.16 -14.01 12.38
N LEU A 44 6.26 -14.73 11.25
CA LEU A 44 5.11 -15.09 10.41
C LEU A 44 4.15 -16.07 11.13
N VAL A 45 4.65 -16.81 12.12
CA VAL A 45 3.89 -17.78 12.92
C VAL A 45 3.79 -17.27 14.35
N GLY A 46 2.59 -17.37 14.95
CA GLY A 46 2.34 -16.94 16.33
C GLY A 46 2.21 -15.43 16.53
N GLY A 47 2.06 -14.66 15.45
CA GLY A 47 1.82 -13.22 15.50
C GLY A 47 0.47 -12.85 16.12
N ARG A 48 0.28 -11.56 16.39
CA ARG A 48 -1.00 -11.03 16.91
C ARG A 48 -2.11 -11.28 15.88
N ARG A 49 -3.28 -11.74 16.36
CA ARG A 49 -4.46 -11.95 15.50
C ARG A 49 -4.83 -10.64 14.79
N THR A 50 -5.32 -10.77 13.56
CA THR A 50 -5.80 -9.67 12.72
C THR A 50 -7.08 -10.08 12.03
N ALA A 51 -7.93 -9.11 11.71
CA ALA A 51 -8.99 -9.32 10.74
C ALA A 51 -8.38 -9.64 9.36
N ALA A 52 -8.93 -10.65 8.68
CA ALA A 52 -8.64 -10.97 7.30
C ALA A 52 -9.80 -10.46 6.44
N PHE A 53 -9.52 -9.48 5.59
CA PHE A 53 -10.49 -8.90 4.67
C PHE A 53 -10.52 -9.68 3.35
N PRO A 54 -11.60 -9.59 2.56
CA PRO A 54 -11.60 -10.12 1.20
C PRO A 54 -10.42 -9.58 0.40
N VAL A 55 -9.86 -10.43 -0.47
CA VAL A 55 -8.72 -10.06 -1.33
C VAL A 55 -9.13 -8.99 -2.35
N GLY A 56 -8.14 -8.26 -2.87
CA GLY A 56 -8.35 -7.12 -3.77
C GLY A 56 -9.27 -7.43 -4.96
N ILE A 57 -9.11 -8.58 -5.61
CA ILE A 57 -9.93 -8.94 -6.79
C ILE A 57 -11.41 -9.13 -6.42
N ALA A 58 -11.70 -9.68 -5.23
CA ALA A 58 -13.06 -9.84 -4.74
C ALA A 58 -13.68 -8.48 -4.38
N LEU A 59 -12.90 -7.58 -3.80
CA LEU A 59 -13.32 -6.21 -3.53
C LEU A 59 -13.52 -5.42 -4.83
N GLY A 60 -12.66 -5.63 -5.83
CA GLY A 60 -12.78 -5.07 -7.18
C GLY A 60 -14.10 -5.43 -7.84
N ALA A 61 -14.52 -6.69 -7.71
CA ALA A 61 -15.78 -7.19 -8.25
C ALA A 61 -17.04 -6.53 -7.64
N THR A 62 -16.91 -5.79 -6.52
CA THR A 62 -18.05 -5.07 -5.91
C THR A 62 -18.37 -3.75 -6.60
N TRP A 63 -17.40 -3.14 -7.30
CA TRP A 63 -17.50 -1.78 -7.87
C TRP A 63 -17.93 -0.71 -6.83
N ASN A 64 -17.70 -0.97 -5.54
CA ASN A 64 -18.24 -0.16 -4.46
C ASN A 64 -17.14 0.63 -3.75
N ALA A 65 -16.93 1.88 -4.17
CA ALA A 65 -15.92 2.77 -3.58
C ALA A 65 -16.22 3.09 -2.11
N GLU A 66 -17.48 3.26 -1.73
CA GLU A 66 -17.90 3.52 -0.35
C GLU A 66 -17.51 2.35 0.57
N LEU A 67 -17.75 1.12 0.12
CA LEU A 67 -17.31 -0.09 0.82
C LEU A 67 -15.78 -0.12 1.01
N LEU A 68 -15.00 0.26 -0.01
CA LEU A 68 -13.54 0.30 0.10
C LEU A 68 -13.05 1.38 1.04
N HIS A 69 -13.74 2.52 1.10
CA HIS A 69 -13.48 3.55 2.10
C HIS A 69 -13.72 3.00 3.51
N ASP A 70 -14.86 2.36 3.77
CA ASP A 70 -15.17 1.79 5.08
C ASP A 70 -14.18 0.70 5.50
N ILE A 71 -13.81 -0.18 4.57
CA ILE A 71 -12.74 -1.16 4.79
C ILE A 71 -11.42 -0.45 5.14
N GLY A 72 -11.08 0.65 4.46
CA GLY A 72 -9.93 1.49 4.79
C GLY A 72 -9.96 2.00 6.24
N VAL A 73 -11.12 2.48 6.70
CA VAL A 73 -11.31 2.93 8.09
C VAL A 73 -11.08 1.77 9.08
N HIS A 74 -11.59 0.58 8.78
CA HIS A 74 -11.39 -0.60 9.63
C HIS A 74 -9.94 -1.08 9.63
N LEU A 75 -9.26 -1.05 8.48
CA LEU A 75 -7.83 -1.35 8.37
C LEU A 75 -6.98 -0.36 9.17
N ALA A 76 -7.36 0.92 9.24
CA ALA A 76 -6.68 1.91 10.07
C ALA A 76 -6.75 1.53 11.55
N ARG A 77 -7.92 1.08 12.03
CA ARG A 77 -8.08 0.58 13.41
C ARG A 77 -7.17 -0.62 13.67
N GLU A 78 -7.18 -1.60 12.78
CA GLU A 78 -6.33 -2.80 12.88
C GLU A 78 -4.83 -2.48 12.87
N ALA A 79 -4.39 -1.47 12.11
CA ALA A 79 -3.00 -1.03 12.07
C ALA A 79 -2.59 -0.32 13.37
N ARG A 80 -3.44 0.57 13.89
CA ARG A 80 -3.22 1.26 15.17
C ARG A 80 -3.18 0.29 16.34
N ASP A 81 -4.03 -0.73 16.37
CA ASP A 81 -4.01 -1.79 17.39
C ASP A 81 -2.67 -2.55 17.43
N LYS A 82 -1.94 -2.53 16.31
CA LYS A 82 -0.61 -3.13 16.15
C LYS A 82 0.52 -2.11 16.32
N GLY A 83 0.19 -0.89 16.72
CA GLY A 83 1.10 0.24 16.90
C GLY A 83 1.74 0.70 15.59
N ALA A 84 1.12 0.42 14.43
CA ALA A 84 1.62 0.82 13.13
C ALA A 84 0.92 2.11 12.67
N GLY A 85 1.72 3.11 12.31
CA GLY A 85 1.26 4.38 11.73
C GLY A 85 1.23 4.37 10.20
N VAL A 86 1.76 3.31 9.58
CA VAL A 86 1.81 3.14 8.12
C VAL A 86 1.32 1.74 7.75
N LEU A 87 0.40 1.64 6.81
CA LEU A 87 -0.04 0.36 6.24
C LEU A 87 0.45 0.25 4.79
N LEU A 88 1.09 -0.87 4.48
CA LEU A 88 1.59 -1.17 3.13
C LEU A 88 0.44 -1.63 2.23
N ALA A 89 -0.47 -0.71 1.90
CA ALA A 89 -1.68 -0.93 1.12
C ALA A 89 -2.20 0.41 0.54
N PRO A 90 -3.07 0.38 -0.49
CA PRO A 90 -3.51 -0.80 -1.28
C PRO A 90 -2.50 -1.21 -2.37
N THR A 91 -2.76 -2.35 -3.04
CA THR A 91 -2.01 -2.76 -4.24
C THR A 91 -2.79 -2.35 -5.50
N LEU A 92 -2.17 -1.57 -6.39
CA LEU A 92 -2.80 -0.97 -7.59
C LEU A 92 -2.19 -1.44 -8.92
N ASN A 93 -1.44 -2.54 -8.93
CA ASN A 93 -1.00 -3.15 -10.18
C ASN A 93 -2.21 -3.65 -10.98
N LEU A 94 -2.10 -3.61 -12.32
CA LEU A 94 -3.20 -4.04 -13.21
C LEU A 94 -3.11 -5.51 -13.55
N PHE A 95 -4.23 -6.14 -13.87
CA PHE A 95 -4.24 -7.51 -14.39
C PHE A 95 -3.87 -7.52 -15.88
N ARG A 96 -2.57 -7.41 -16.19
CA ARG A 96 -2.08 -7.54 -17.57
C ARG A 96 -2.27 -8.95 -18.14
N SER A 97 -2.16 -9.96 -17.29
CA SER A 97 -2.29 -11.38 -17.61
C SER A 97 -2.96 -12.09 -16.43
N SER A 98 -3.82 -13.07 -16.71
CA SER A 98 -4.46 -13.89 -15.67
C SER A 98 -3.47 -14.76 -14.89
N LEU A 99 -2.24 -14.93 -15.38
CA LEU A 99 -1.21 -15.79 -14.79
C LEU A 99 -0.35 -15.10 -13.73
N ASN A 100 -0.50 -13.79 -13.53
CA ASN A 100 0.30 -13.08 -12.53
C ASN A 100 -0.10 -13.52 -11.10
N GLY A 101 0.89 -14.02 -10.35
CA GLY A 101 0.69 -14.62 -9.03
C GLY A 101 0.13 -13.68 -7.96
N ARG A 102 0.13 -12.36 -8.19
CA ARG A 102 -0.39 -11.35 -7.24
C ARG A 102 -1.62 -10.60 -7.71
N ASN A 103 -2.27 -11.05 -8.78
CA ASN A 103 -3.54 -10.44 -9.21
C ASN A 103 -4.58 -10.42 -8.09
N PHE A 104 -4.63 -11.47 -7.25
CA PHE A 104 -5.59 -11.51 -6.16
C PHE A 104 -5.48 -10.31 -5.19
N GLU A 105 -4.31 -9.68 -5.08
CA GLU A 105 -4.08 -8.54 -4.18
C GLU A 105 -4.53 -7.18 -4.74
N SER A 106 -4.70 -7.06 -6.07
CA SER A 106 -5.09 -5.81 -6.73
C SER A 106 -6.55 -5.87 -7.19
N TYR A 107 -7.07 -4.79 -7.78
CA TYR A 107 -8.52 -4.65 -7.98
C TYR A 107 -9.05 -5.09 -9.35
N SER A 108 -8.40 -4.68 -10.44
CA SER A 108 -8.94 -4.88 -11.80
C SER A 108 -7.84 -4.81 -12.87
N GLU A 109 -8.18 -5.26 -14.09
CA GLU A 109 -7.46 -4.89 -15.32
C GLU A 109 -7.73 -3.44 -15.74
N ASP A 110 -8.89 -2.90 -15.38
CA ASP A 110 -9.29 -1.53 -15.71
C ASP A 110 -8.58 -0.51 -14.80
N PRO A 111 -7.86 0.47 -15.37
CA PRO A 111 -7.09 1.44 -14.59
C PRO A 111 -7.99 2.43 -13.84
N SER A 112 -9.17 2.76 -14.38
CA SER A 112 -10.08 3.73 -13.74
C SER A 112 -10.77 3.14 -12.53
N LEU A 113 -11.22 1.88 -12.61
CA LEU A 113 -11.79 1.13 -11.50
C LEU A 113 -10.74 0.92 -10.42
N THR A 114 -9.52 0.48 -10.80
CA THR A 114 -8.41 0.29 -9.86
C THR A 114 -8.06 1.59 -9.13
N GLY A 115 -7.96 2.71 -9.85
CA GLY A 115 -7.68 4.01 -9.26
C GLY A 115 -8.81 4.52 -8.36
N THR A 116 -10.07 4.32 -8.75
CA THR A 116 -11.25 4.74 -7.97
C THR A 116 -11.31 3.99 -6.63
N LEU A 117 -11.26 2.66 -6.68
CA LEU A 117 -11.33 1.81 -5.49
C LEU A 117 -10.11 1.99 -4.58
N GLY A 118 -8.93 2.09 -5.19
CA GLY A 118 -7.68 2.35 -4.49
C GLY A 118 -7.67 3.69 -3.76
N THR A 119 -8.16 4.74 -4.41
CA THR A 119 -8.26 6.09 -3.82
C THR A 119 -9.22 6.08 -2.64
N ALA A 120 -10.38 5.43 -2.76
CA ALA A 120 -11.35 5.33 -1.67
C ALA A 120 -10.75 4.60 -0.45
N SER A 121 -10.04 3.48 -0.69
CA SER A 121 -9.33 2.76 0.38
C SER A 121 -8.26 3.62 1.08
N VAL A 122 -7.49 4.40 0.31
CA VAL A 122 -6.50 5.36 0.84
C VAL A 122 -7.17 6.43 1.71
N GLN A 123 -8.26 7.03 1.24
CA GLN A 123 -8.99 8.04 1.99
C GLN A 123 -9.52 7.47 3.31
N GLY A 124 -10.11 6.28 3.29
CA GLY A 124 -10.58 5.59 4.48
C GLY A 124 -9.47 5.33 5.49
N LEU A 125 -8.34 4.81 5.02
CA LEU A 125 -7.18 4.53 5.87
C LEU A 125 -6.61 5.81 6.52
N GLN A 126 -6.45 6.86 5.73
CA GLN A 126 -5.89 8.14 6.20
C GLN A 126 -6.86 8.90 7.12
N SER A 127 -8.17 8.78 6.92
CA SER A 127 -9.17 9.32 7.86
C SER A 127 -9.04 8.70 9.27
N GLY A 128 -8.52 7.47 9.35
CA GLY A 128 -8.20 6.79 10.60
C GLY A 128 -6.82 7.14 11.18
N GLY A 129 -6.09 8.10 10.61
CA GLY A 129 -4.77 8.51 11.10
C GLY A 129 -3.65 7.51 10.79
N VAL A 130 -3.82 6.66 9.77
CA VAL A 130 -2.78 5.73 9.29
C VAL A 130 -2.39 6.10 7.87
N ALA A 131 -1.08 6.24 7.62
CA ALA A 131 -0.58 6.54 6.29
C ALA A 131 -0.74 5.35 5.35
N ALA A 132 -1.25 5.60 4.14
CA ALA A 132 -1.32 4.61 3.08
C ALA A 132 0.01 4.53 2.31
N THR A 133 0.39 3.33 1.89
CA THR A 133 1.50 3.12 0.95
C THR A 133 1.00 2.33 -0.24
N VAL A 134 0.54 3.07 -1.25
CA VAL A 134 0.15 2.52 -2.54
C VAL A 134 1.34 1.78 -3.17
N LYS A 135 1.12 0.55 -3.61
CA LYS A 135 2.15 -0.32 -4.19
C LYS A 135 1.64 -1.10 -5.41
N HIS A 136 2.48 -1.61 -6.30
CA HIS A 136 3.93 -1.39 -6.41
C HIS A 136 4.13 -0.47 -7.60
N PHE A 137 4.73 0.69 -7.36
CA PHE A 137 5.00 1.67 -8.40
C PHE A 137 6.30 1.29 -9.14
N VAL A 138 6.29 0.96 -10.43
CA VAL A 138 5.17 0.61 -11.32
C VAL A 138 5.66 -0.50 -12.26
N GLY A 139 4.78 -1.19 -13.00
CA GLY A 139 5.20 -2.21 -13.96
C GLY A 139 5.47 -3.58 -13.34
N ASN A 140 4.85 -3.87 -12.19
CA ASN A 140 5.00 -5.13 -11.45
C ASN A 140 3.81 -6.08 -11.69
N GLU A 141 3.49 -6.35 -12.95
CA GLU A 141 2.39 -7.22 -13.37
C GLU A 141 2.84 -8.66 -13.67
N SER A 142 4.02 -9.06 -13.18
CA SER A 142 4.54 -10.43 -13.25
C SER A 142 5.42 -10.74 -12.04
N GLU A 143 5.14 -11.85 -11.37
CA GLU A 143 6.00 -12.37 -10.30
C GLU A 143 7.22 -13.14 -10.83
N TYR A 144 7.22 -13.53 -12.11
CA TYR A 144 8.36 -14.21 -12.72
C TYR A 144 9.57 -13.30 -12.70
N GLN A 145 10.62 -13.69 -11.97
CA GLN A 145 11.87 -12.95 -11.87
C GLN A 145 11.66 -11.45 -11.58
N ARG A 146 10.66 -11.09 -10.76
CA ARG A 146 10.23 -9.69 -10.52
C ARG A 146 11.32 -8.72 -10.04
N ASN A 147 12.44 -9.24 -9.52
CA ASN A 147 13.59 -8.45 -9.07
C ASN A 147 14.63 -8.21 -10.18
N THR A 148 14.49 -8.83 -11.35
CA THR A 148 15.48 -8.83 -12.43
C THR A 148 14.92 -8.62 -13.83
N ILE A 149 13.62 -8.84 -14.06
CA ILE A 149 12.99 -8.55 -15.36
C ILE A 149 12.88 -7.05 -15.63
N SER A 150 12.91 -6.67 -16.90
CA SER A 150 12.51 -5.34 -17.37
C SER A 150 11.05 -5.39 -17.84
N SER A 151 10.27 -4.39 -17.45
CA SER A 151 8.95 -4.14 -18.02
C SER A 151 9.08 -3.08 -19.11
N ASP A 152 9.27 -3.51 -20.36
CA ASP A 152 9.38 -2.63 -21.51
C ASP A 152 7.97 -2.16 -21.94
N ILE A 153 7.53 -1.03 -21.38
CA ILE A 153 6.17 -0.49 -21.55
C ILE A 153 6.24 0.77 -22.44
N PRO A 154 5.53 0.82 -23.58
CA PRO A 154 5.43 2.05 -24.38
C PRO A 154 4.83 3.22 -23.59
N GLU A 155 5.34 4.43 -23.80
CA GLU A 155 4.94 5.64 -23.04
C GLU A 155 3.42 5.82 -22.93
N ARG A 156 2.71 5.60 -24.04
CA ARG A 156 1.25 5.70 -24.06
C ARG A 156 0.59 4.72 -23.08
N ALA A 157 0.98 3.45 -23.13
CA ALA A 157 0.44 2.44 -22.22
C ALA A 157 0.85 2.71 -20.78
N LEU A 158 2.10 3.15 -20.56
CA LEU A 158 2.61 3.53 -19.24
C LEU A 158 1.74 4.63 -18.62
N ARG A 159 1.44 5.69 -19.37
CA ARG A 159 0.63 6.84 -18.93
C ARG A 159 -0.84 6.51 -18.77
N GLU A 160 -1.45 5.94 -19.81
CA GLU A 160 -2.91 5.76 -19.88
C GLU A 160 -3.40 4.57 -19.03
N LEU A 161 -2.53 3.58 -18.76
CA LEU A 161 -2.90 2.38 -18.00
C LEU A 161 -2.18 2.32 -16.66
N TYR A 162 -0.87 2.09 -16.65
CA TYR A 162 -0.17 1.66 -15.43
C TYR A 162 0.03 2.78 -14.41
N LEU A 163 0.27 4.02 -14.86
CA LEU A 163 0.41 5.18 -13.98
C LEU A 163 -0.93 5.76 -13.54
N TRP A 164 -2.00 5.54 -14.31
CA TRP A 164 -3.30 6.17 -14.08
C TRP A 164 -3.87 5.93 -12.67
N PRO A 165 -3.88 4.69 -12.12
CA PRO A 165 -4.34 4.47 -10.74
C PRO A 165 -3.53 5.24 -9.68
N PHE A 166 -2.23 5.36 -9.88
CA PHE A 166 -1.33 6.07 -8.96
C PHE A 166 -1.53 7.58 -9.06
N GLU A 167 -1.71 8.10 -10.29
CA GLU A 167 -2.01 9.50 -10.55
C GLU A 167 -3.35 9.91 -9.91
N MET A 168 -4.39 9.09 -10.04
CA MET A 168 -5.67 9.30 -9.37
C MET A 168 -5.48 9.44 -7.86
N LYS A 169 -4.72 8.53 -7.24
CA LYS A 169 -4.42 8.63 -5.81
C LYS A 169 -3.65 9.90 -5.46
N VAL A 170 -2.66 10.31 -6.25
CA VAL A 170 -1.91 11.56 -5.96
C VAL A 170 -2.83 12.77 -6.03
N ARG A 171 -3.73 12.82 -7.02
CA ARG A 171 -4.65 13.95 -7.22
C ARG A 171 -5.80 13.99 -6.21
N GLN A 172 -6.28 12.83 -5.75
CA GLN A 172 -7.56 12.71 -5.04
C GLN A 172 -7.44 12.09 -3.63
N GLY A 173 -6.35 11.38 -3.34
CA GLY A 173 -6.17 10.63 -2.09
C GLY A 173 -5.71 11.47 -0.91
N GLY A 174 -5.28 12.72 -1.13
CA GLY A 174 -4.83 13.64 -0.07
C GLY A 174 -3.44 13.29 0.52
N PRO A 175 -2.84 14.21 1.30
CA PRO A 175 -1.60 13.95 2.00
C PRO A 175 -1.78 12.89 3.10
N GLY A 176 -0.69 12.22 3.49
CA GLY A 176 -0.71 11.32 4.65
C GLY A 176 -1.08 12.06 5.94
N PRO A 177 -1.51 11.34 6.99
CA PRO A 177 -1.84 11.93 8.28
C PRO A 177 -0.62 12.61 8.91
N SER A 178 -0.86 13.74 9.57
CA SER A 178 0.12 14.55 10.30
C SER A 178 0.48 13.96 11.66
#